data_AF-A0A543E0X5-F1
#
_entry.id   AF-A0A543E0X5-F1
#
_cell.length_a   1.000
_cell.length_b   1.000
_cell.length_c   1.000
_cell.angle_alpha   90.00
_cell.angle_beta   90.00
_cell.angle_gamma   90.00
#
_symmetry.space_group_name_H-M   'P 1'
#
loop_
_entity.id
_entity.type
_entity.pdbx_description
1 polymer ?
#
loop_
_entity_poly.entity_id
_entity_poly.type
_entity_poly.pdbx_seq_one_letter_code
_entity_poly.pdbx_strand_id
1 'polypeptide(L)'
;MRCEEATGPEVTGLGVQESHIPEPGGQESGFPEPPGPPGSGPSRSSTGGAGWGCRERGIGAGLAPPGSRFSWLRPGPLIASRNDVLVRWFGDPTDAQRREWLRRLDAYAHAAGVAPPPRDRLVTRHAGLERVSVAVLGDPGEGDASQYVVVPVLERVANDTDFAVLCSDVVYPAGGVRAYADRFYRPYAGYPGPIYALPGNHDWYDGLSGFMTAFCDAPPAAGAPSPAAGGPWWRRLLRGLLWRRAPKATAEDVAEMRWWRDAESQQGGQPGPYCAIDAGPVRLVLIDTGLDGHIDRDQADWLREVSAGDRPKILLTGRPIYSYAHRQESPVEGGGDVDEIVTDPANHYVACIGGDDHNYQRYPVRLRDGRTIQYLVAGGSGAYLSATHQIPNVDRLAPAVDEEGFRCYPLRGDSLAHFSRRYDALLGFGRGRLVISPDDATTLMAERVGNSPPRAGSSHVDARTRRAAERVFPLPARGSAPAHNMMSLLFDSNAVPQFKSFLRLDAGPDEIVLSCWAATGCREHERNPVLEDRVRAIRDPDGGWEWRSETPGRATP
;
A
#
# COMPACT_ATOMS: atom_id res chain seq x y z
N MET A 1 49.98 -77.06 13.29
CA MET A 1 50.02 -75.59 13.40
C MET A 1 50.45 -75.06 12.03
N ARG A 2 49.60 -75.18 11.01
CA ARG A 2 48.63 -74.20 10.47
C ARG A 2 49.28 -72.87 10.05
N CYS A 3 49.67 -72.80 8.77
CA CYS A 3 49.54 -71.63 7.92
C CYS A 3 48.77 -72.08 6.66
N GLU A 4 47.83 -71.25 6.24
CA GLU A 4 46.62 -71.57 5.48
C GLU A 4 46.77 -71.57 3.95
N GLU A 5 45.78 -72.24 3.35
CA GLU A 5 45.43 -72.56 1.95
C GLU A 5 45.11 -71.31 1.09
N ALA A 6 45.44 -71.23 -0.21
CA ALA A 6 44.85 -71.93 -1.38
C ALA A 6 43.36 -71.58 -1.59
N THR A 7 42.80 -71.28 -2.77
CA THR A 7 43.20 -71.32 -4.19
C THR A 7 42.04 -70.70 -5.03
N GLY A 8 42.35 -69.82 -5.99
CA GLY A 8 41.77 -69.77 -7.36
C GLY A 8 40.25 -69.53 -7.62
N PRO A 9 39.81 -69.45 -8.90
CA PRO A 9 39.53 -68.15 -9.57
C PRO A 9 38.22 -68.09 -10.43
N GLU A 10 38.11 -67.04 -11.25
CA GLU A 10 37.15 -66.71 -12.37
C GLU A 10 35.83 -65.98 -11.98
N VAL A 11 35.62 -64.68 -12.30
CA VAL A 11 35.43 -63.92 -13.57
C VAL A 11 33.98 -63.95 -14.09
N THR A 12 33.28 -62.80 -14.04
CA THR A 12 32.49 -62.13 -15.12
C THR A 12 31.51 -61.09 -14.54
N GLY A 13 31.40 -59.90 -15.17
CA GLY A 13 30.38 -58.90 -14.80
C GLY A 13 30.59 -57.48 -15.35
N LEU A 14 30.25 -57.29 -16.62
CA LEU A 14 30.17 -56.08 -17.48
C LEU A 14 29.68 -54.72 -16.90
N GLY A 15 30.22 -53.63 -17.49
CA GLY A 15 29.60 -52.28 -17.71
C GLY A 15 30.38 -51.10 -17.10
N VAL A 16 31.35 -50.43 -17.76
CA VAL A 16 31.37 -49.47 -18.90
C VAL A 16 30.69 -48.09 -18.63
N GLN A 17 31.57 -47.07 -18.45
CA GLN A 17 31.53 -45.62 -18.83
C GLN A 17 30.37 -44.74 -18.29
N GLU A 18 30.51 -43.44 -17.97
CA GLU A 18 31.45 -42.41 -18.43
C GLU A 18 31.37 -41.12 -17.59
N SER A 19 32.46 -40.34 -17.65
CA SER A 19 32.57 -38.87 -17.55
C SER A 19 31.95 -38.11 -16.36
N HIS A 20 32.85 -37.69 -15.47
CA HIS A 20 32.66 -36.61 -14.51
C HIS A 20 32.73 -35.26 -15.25
N ILE A 21 31.59 -34.60 -15.41
CA ILE A 21 31.50 -33.18 -15.78
C ILE A 21 31.41 -32.41 -14.46
N PRO A 22 32.25 -31.38 -14.20
CA PRO A 22 32.08 -30.55 -13.02
C PRO A 22 30.83 -29.69 -13.20
N GLU A 23 29.90 -29.78 -12.23
CA GLU A 23 28.74 -28.89 -12.17
C GLU A 23 29.19 -27.43 -12.14
N PRO A 24 28.58 -26.54 -12.93
CA PRO A 24 28.82 -25.12 -12.78
C PRO A 24 28.26 -24.69 -11.43
N GLY A 25 29.11 -24.07 -10.61
CA GLY A 25 28.71 -23.51 -9.32
C GLY A 25 27.48 -22.63 -9.49
N GLY A 26 26.37 -23.07 -8.90
CA GLY A 26 25.19 -22.24 -8.76
C GLY A 26 25.59 -21.02 -7.94
N GLN A 27 25.60 -19.84 -8.58
CA GLN A 27 25.29 -18.62 -7.85
C GLN A 27 23.92 -18.86 -7.19
N GLU A 28 23.84 -18.75 -5.87
CA GLU A 28 22.55 -18.62 -5.18
C GLU A 28 21.90 -17.32 -5.67
N SER A 29 21.22 -17.39 -6.81
CA SER A 29 20.40 -16.32 -7.35
C SER A 29 19.02 -16.41 -6.69
N GLY A 30 18.77 -15.54 -5.73
CA GLY A 30 17.42 -15.35 -5.20
C GLY A 30 17.41 -14.44 -3.99
N PHE A 31 16.50 -13.48 -3.97
CA PHE A 31 16.07 -12.90 -2.69
C PHE A 31 15.68 -14.03 -1.75
N PRO A 32 16.16 -14.00 -0.48
CA PRO A 32 15.91 -15.08 0.45
C PRO A 32 14.41 -15.34 0.52
N GLU A 33 14.05 -16.62 0.43
CA GLU A 33 12.68 -17.04 0.73
C GLU A 33 12.34 -16.53 2.13
N PRO A 34 11.17 -15.90 2.31
CA PRO A 34 10.78 -15.40 3.62
C PRO A 34 10.89 -16.55 4.64
N PRO A 35 11.38 -16.30 5.86
CA PRO A 35 11.55 -17.34 6.86
C PRO A 35 10.20 -18.04 7.06
N GLY A 36 10.10 -19.29 6.64
CA GLY A 36 8.89 -20.09 6.77
C GLY A 36 8.95 -20.97 8.02
N PRO A 37 8.24 -20.65 9.11
CA PRO A 37 7.96 -21.61 10.17
C PRO A 37 6.61 -22.34 9.89
N PRO A 38 6.36 -23.51 10.53
CA PRO A 38 5.08 -24.18 10.45
C PRO A 38 4.03 -23.37 11.24
N GLY A 39 3.34 -22.47 10.56
CA GLY A 39 2.27 -21.63 11.09
C GLY A 39 1.01 -21.73 10.22
N SER A 40 -0.06 -21.06 10.65
CA SER A 40 -1.27 -20.90 9.84
C SER A 40 -0.89 -20.34 8.47
N GLY A 41 -1.17 -21.11 7.40
CA GLY A 41 -0.99 -20.64 6.03
C GLY A 41 -1.82 -19.38 5.72
N PRO A 42 -1.72 -18.82 4.50
CA PRO A 42 -2.42 -17.59 4.11
C PRO A 42 -3.93 -17.66 4.31
N SER A 43 -4.61 -16.51 4.22
CA SER A 43 -6.08 -16.46 4.25
C SER A 43 -6.74 -17.36 3.20
N ARG A 44 -6.03 -17.63 2.09
CA ARG A 44 -6.41 -18.57 1.02
C ARG A 44 -6.35 -20.04 1.42
N SER A 45 -5.65 -20.40 2.48
CA SER A 45 -5.58 -21.80 2.94
C SER A 45 -6.59 -22.09 4.04
N SER A 46 -6.94 -21.10 4.88
CA SER A 46 -7.90 -21.30 5.98
C SER A 46 -8.49 -19.99 6.50
N THR A 47 -9.60 -20.09 7.21
CA THR A 47 -10.16 -18.98 8.00
C THR A 47 -9.23 -18.54 9.13
N GLY A 48 -8.47 -19.47 9.72
CA GLY A 48 -7.42 -19.19 10.70
C GLY A 48 -6.31 -18.31 10.15
N GLY A 49 -5.87 -18.58 8.91
CA GLY A 49 -4.91 -17.75 8.18
C GLY A 49 -5.37 -16.31 7.95
N ALA A 50 -6.69 -16.11 7.82
CA ALA A 50 -7.31 -14.78 7.76
C ALA A 50 -7.45 -14.10 9.15
N GLY A 51 -7.05 -14.78 10.23
CA GLY A 51 -7.15 -14.31 11.61
C GLY A 51 -8.50 -14.57 12.29
N TRP A 52 -9.40 -15.33 11.66
CA TRP A 52 -10.62 -15.78 12.34
C TRP A 52 -10.28 -16.83 13.40
N GLY A 53 -10.96 -16.79 14.55
CA GLY A 53 -10.65 -17.71 15.66
C GLY A 53 -9.39 -17.34 16.44
N CYS A 54 -8.90 -16.11 16.27
CA CYS A 54 -7.83 -15.50 17.06
C CYS A 54 -7.94 -15.84 18.56
N ARG A 55 -6.90 -16.44 19.15
CA ARG A 55 -6.95 -16.87 20.56
C ARG A 55 -6.49 -15.76 21.48
N GLU A 56 -5.44 -15.05 21.08
CA GLU A 56 -4.86 -13.95 21.83
C GLU A 56 -4.73 -12.71 20.94
N ARG A 57 -5.14 -11.55 21.48
CA ARG A 57 -4.95 -10.28 20.78
C ARG A 57 -3.46 -9.94 20.72
N GLY A 58 -3.03 -9.43 19.58
CA GLY A 58 -1.68 -8.93 19.37
C GLY A 58 -1.34 -7.75 20.29
N ILE A 59 -0.04 -7.54 20.50
CA ILE A 59 0.47 -6.41 21.29
C ILE A 59 0.35 -5.08 20.54
N GLY A 60 0.33 -5.11 19.20
CA GLY A 60 0.41 -3.90 18.37
C GLY A 60 -0.66 -2.88 18.74
N ALA A 61 -1.93 -3.30 18.83
CA ALA A 61 -3.02 -2.42 19.25
C ALA A 61 -2.80 -1.72 20.60
N GLY A 62 -2.03 -2.33 21.52
CA GLY A 62 -1.69 -1.78 22.83
C GLY A 62 -0.52 -0.80 22.84
N LEU A 63 0.22 -0.68 21.73
CA LEU A 63 1.33 0.29 21.58
C LEU A 63 0.83 1.71 21.27
N ALA A 64 -0.41 1.83 20.80
CA ALA A 64 -1.02 3.12 20.49
C ALA A 64 -1.08 4.03 21.73
N PRO A 65 -0.84 5.36 21.59
CA PRO A 65 -0.84 6.28 22.72
C PRO A 65 -2.17 6.23 23.50
N PRO A 66 -2.17 6.41 24.83
CA PRO A 66 -3.41 6.56 25.58
C PRO A 66 -4.26 7.72 25.03
N GLY A 67 -5.55 7.48 24.81
CA GLY A 67 -6.45 8.51 24.26
C GLY A 67 -6.36 8.71 22.74
N SER A 68 -5.47 7.99 22.04
CA SER A 68 -5.33 8.04 20.57
C SER A 68 -6.52 7.47 19.80
N ARG A 69 -7.50 6.86 20.49
CA ARG A 69 -8.68 6.25 19.88
C ARG A 69 -9.33 7.24 18.92
N PHE A 70 -9.16 6.95 17.64
CA PHE A 70 -9.72 7.72 16.57
C PHE A 70 -11.09 7.14 16.23
N SER A 71 -11.98 8.00 15.76
CA SER A 71 -13.17 7.49 15.09
C SER A 71 -13.74 8.54 14.17
N TRP A 72 -14.00 8.11 12.94
CA TRP A 72 -14.70 8.91 11.98
C TRP A 72 -16.06 9.38 12.52
N LEU A 73 -16.74 8.56 13.36
CA LEU A 73 -18.08 8.83 13.94
C LEU A 73 -18.22 10.16 14.70
N ARG A 74 -17.10 10.81 15.05
CA ARG A 74 -17.10 12.09 15.75
C ARG A 74 -17.25 13.25 14.74
N PRO A 75 -17.94 14.34 15.11
CA PRO A 75 -18.10 15.50 14.22
C PRO A 75 -16.78 16.24 13.94
N GLY A 76 -15.78 16.15 14.84
CA GLY A 76 -14.48 16.82 14.70
C GLY A 76 -13.73 16.46 13.41
N PRO A 77 -13.46 15.16 13.15
CA PRO A 77 -12.86 14.69 11.89
C PRO A 77 -13.54 15.21 10.62
N LEU A 78 -14.88 15.20 10.57
CA LEU A 78 -15.65 15.68 9.41
C LEU A 78 -15.49 17.18 9.18
N ILE A 79 -15.45 17.95 10.27
CA ILE A 79 -15.17 19.39 10.21
C ILE A 79 -13.72 19.63 9.77
N ALA A 80 -12.79 18.75 10.15
CA ALA A 80 -11.39 18.86 9.78
C ALA A 80 -11.16 18.56 8.29
N SER A 81 -11.90 17.62 7.69
CA SER A 81 -11.81 17.25 6.27
C SER A 81 -12.66 18.11 5.33
N ARG A 82 -13.33 19.16 5.83
CA ARG A 82 -14.27 20.00 5.05
C ARG A 82 -13.70 20.59 3.75
N ASN A 83 -12.38 20.72 3.64
CA ASN A 83 -11.74 21.26 2.44
C ASN A 83 -12.06 20.41 1.19
N ASP A 84 -12.20 19.10 1.34
CA ASP A 84 -12.64 18.17 0.28
C ASP A 84 -13.92 18.64 -0.43
N VAL A 85 -14.96 18.92 0.36
CA VAL A 85 -16.25 19.40 -0.15
C VAL A 85 -16.14 20.80 -0.75
N LEU A 86 -15.33 21.66 -0.14
CA LEU A 86 -15.16 23.06 -0.57
C LEU A 86 -14.44 23.17 -1.92
N VAL A 87 -13.48 22.27 -2.23
CA VAL A 87 -12.78 22.25 -3.53
C VAL A 87 -13.77 22.21 -4.69
N ARG A 88 -14.84 21.42 -4.59
CA ARG A 88 -15.85 21.29 -5.66
C ARG A 88 -16.58 22.59 -5.96
N TRP A 89 -16.71 23.48 -4.98
CA TRP A 89 -17.50 24.72 -5.10
C TRP A 89 -16.61 25.92 -5.43
N PHE A 90 -15.37 25.89 -4.97
CA PHE A 90 -14.47 27.03 -5.04
C PHE A 90 -13.31 26.81 -6.00
N GLY A 91 -13.03 25.59 -6.45
CA GLY A 91 -11.85 25.22 -7.25
C GLY A 91 -10.71 24.72 -6.36
N ASP A 92 -9.91 23.80 -6.89
CA ASP A 92 -8.78 23.19 -6.20
C ASP A 92 -7.57 24.15 -6.20
N PRO A 93 -7.04 24.56 -5.04
CA PRO A 93 -5.84 25.39 -4.98
C PRO A 93 -4.53 24.60 -5.00
N THR A 94 -4.60 23.26 -5.03
CA THR A 94 -3.46 22.35 -4.85
C THR A 94 -2.27 22.72 -5.73
N ASP A 95 -2.44 22.93 -7.04
CA ASP A 95 -1.31 23.17 -7.95
C ASP A 95 -0.56 24.45 -7.64
N ALA A 96 -1.31 25.54 -7.38
CA ALA A 96 -0.71 26.81 -7.06
C ALA A 96 0.04 26.74 -5.72
N GLN A 97 -0.49 25.98 -4.76
CA GLN A 97 0.17 25.75 -3.49
C GLN A 97 1.40 24.84 -3.64
N ARG A 98 1.32 23.78 -4.44
CA ARG A 98 2.41 22.87 -4.75
C ARG A 98 3.59 23.62 -5.39
N ARG A 99 3.32 24.41 -6.44
CA ARG A 99 4.33 25.26 -7.09
C ARG A 99 4.98 26.25 -6.13
N GLU A 100 4.17 26.90 -5.29
CA GLU A 100 4.69 27.83 -4.29
C GLU A 100 5.50 27.11 -3.20
N TRP A 101 5.13 25.90 -2.80
CA TRP A 101 5.93 25.08 -1.90
C TRP A 101 7.29 24.73 -2.50
N LEU A 102 7.33 24.29 -3.75
CA LEU A 102 8.58 23.99 -4.45
C LEU A 102 9.49 25.22 -4.54
N ARG A 103 8.93 26.39 -4.88
CA ARG A 103 9.68 27.66 -4.89
C ARG A 103 10.21 28.04 -3.51
N ARG A 104 9.43 27.77 -2.45
CA ARG A 104 9.84 28.03 -1.06
C ARG A 104 10.98 27.11 -0.61
N LEU A 105 10.99 25.85 -1.00
CA LEU A 105 12.10 24.93 -0.69
C LEU A 105 13.44 25.46 -1.18
N ASP A 106 13.48 25.95 -2.42
CA ASP A 106 14.70 26.56 -2.99
C ASP A 106 15.15 27.79 -2.16
N ALA A 107 14.18 28.62 -1.74
CA ALA A 107 14.45 29.79 -0.91
C ALA A 107 14.94 29.41 0.50
N TYR A 108 14.40 28.36 1.10
CA TYR A 108 14.83 27.86 2.41
C TYR A 108 16.25 27.30 2.35
N ALA A 109 16.57 26.51 1.33
CA ALA A 109 17.91 26.00 1.12
C ALA A 109 18.92 27.15 0.96
N HIS A 110 18.59 28.15 0.15
CA HIS A 110 19.43 29.34 -0.03
C HIS A 110 19.65 30.09 1.30
N ALA A 111 18.59 30.30 2.09
CA ALA A 111 18.67 30.98 3.38
C ALA A 111 19.49 30.19 4.42
N ALA A 112 19.46 28.85 4.36
CA ALA A 112 20.25 27.97 5.22
C ALA A 112 21.69 27.78 4.74
N GLY A 113 22.06 28.31 3.56
CA GLY A 113 23.40 28.14 2.98
C GLY A 113 23.69 26.73 2.48
N VAL A 114 22.65 25.95 2.16
CA VAL A 114 22.76 24.58 1.62
C VAL A 114 22.30 24.53 0.17
N ALA A 115 22.67 23.46 -0.55
CA ALA A 115 22.23 23.27 -1.92
C ALA A 115 20.69 23.11 -1.97
N PRO A 116 19.99 23.76 -2.92
CA PRO A 116 18.56 23.52 -3.12
C PRO A 116 18.32 22.07 -3.56
N PRO A 117 17.09 21.53 -3.33
CA PRO A 117 16.78 20.21 -3.82
C PRO A 117 16.91 20.17 -5.35
N PRO A 118 17.37 19.06 -5.93
CA PRO A 118 17.65 18.99 -7.36
C PRO A 118 16.35 19.17 -8.17
N ARG A 119 16.47 19.71 -9.39
CA ARG A 119 15.31 20.03 -10.24
C ARG A 119 14.52 18.79 -10.65
N ASP A 120 15.23 17.70 -10.92
CA ASP A 120 14.67 16.38 -11.23
C ASP A 120 14.07 15.68 -10.00
N ARG A 121 14.18 16.30 -8.80
CA ARG A 121 13.70 15.75 -7.53
C ARG A 121 14.17 14.31 -7.30
N LEU A 122 15.36 13.97 -7.79
CA LEU A 122 15.90 12.63 -7.74
C LEU A 122 16.67 12.38 -6.44
N VAL A 123 16.33 11.30 -5.75
CA VAL A 123 17.06 10.77 -4.60
C VAL A 123 18.01 9.69 -5.09
N THR A 124 19.32 9.94 -5.00
CA THR A 124 20.37 9.07 -5.57
C THR A 124 21.19 8.29 -4.54
N ARG A 125 20.93 8.48 -3.24
CA ARG A 125 21.70 7.82 -2.16
C ARG A 125 21.64 6.28 -2.20
N HIS A 126 20.62 5.73 -2.86
CA HIS A 126 20.38 4.30 -3.00
C HIS A 126 20.79 3.78 -4.39
N ALA A 127 21.32 4.64 -5.27
CA ALA A 127 21.57 4.31 -6.67
C ALA A 127 22.69 3.28 -6.87
N GLY A 128 23.61 3.18 -5.90
CA GLY A 128 24.75 2.25 -5.94
C GLY A 128 24.44 0.85 -5.44
N LEU A 129 23.21 0.57 -5.00
CA LEU A 129 22.81 -0.75 -4.52
C LEU A 129 22.67 -1.74 -5.68
N GLU A 130 23.25 -2.93 -5.58
CA GLU A 130 23.03 -4.01 -6.56
C GLU A 130 21.64 -4.67 -6.39
N ARG A 131 21.16 -4.71 -5.15
CA ARG A 131 19.84 -5.18 -4.75
C ARG A 131 19.26 -4.20 -3.76
N VAL A 132 17.95 -4.00 -3.80
CA VAL A 132 17.23 -3.10 -2.89
C VAL A 132 16.00 -3.80 -2.31
N SER A 133 15.73 -3.54 -1.03
CA SER A 133 14.55 -3.99 -0.32
C SER A 133 13.80 -2.78 0.26
N VAL A 134 12.49 -2.71 0.05
CA VAL A 134 11.65 -1.55 0.36
C VAL A 134 10.36 -1.99 1.05
N ALA A 135 10.06 -1.41 2.22
CA ALA A 135 8.72 -1.54 2.81
C ALA A 135 7.77 -0.50 2.20
N VAL A 136 6.57 -0.89 1.79
CA VAL A 136 5.55 0.05 1.27
C VAL A 136 4.28 -0.06 2.10
N LEU A 137 3.91 1.03 2.76
CA LEU A 137 2.75 1.12 3.65
C LEU A 137 1.77 2.15 3.11
N GLY A 138 0.57 1.74 2.71
CA GLY A 138 -0.46 2.68 2.24
C GLY A 138 -1.45 3.07 3.32
N ASP A 139 -1.82 4.34 3.35
CA ASP A 139 -2.86 4.92 4.20
C ASP A 139 -2.73 4.57 5.70
N PRO A 140 -1.54 4.71 6.31
CA PRO A 140 -1.34 4.30 7.69
C PRO A 140 -1.94 5.27 8.73
N GLY A 141 -2.17 6.54 8.38
CA GLY A 141 -2.12 7.70 9.30
C GLY A 141 -3.17 7.84 10.41
N GLU A 142 -3.89 6.78 10.80
CA GLU A 142 -4.97 6.84 11.80
C GLU A 142 -4.46 6.95 13.24
N GLY A 143 -3.19 6.62 13.50
CA GLY A 143 -2.45 6.73 14.77
C GLY A 143 -3.14 6.17 16.00
N ASP A 144 -4.07 5.24 15.78
CA ASP A 144 -4.74 4.48 16.82
C ASP A 144 -4.40 2.99 16.66
N ALA A 145 -5.14 2.12 17.36
CA ALA A 145 -4.87 0.68 17.33
C ALA A 145 -4.81 0.08 15.90
N SER A 146 -5.55 0.65 14.93
CA SER A 146 -5.61 0.14 13.56
C SER A 146 -4.30 0.29 12.79
N GLN A 147 -3.55 1.36 13.05
CA GLN A 147 -2.20 1.57 12.51
C GLN A 147 -1.18 0.71 13.27
N TYR A 148 -1.26 0.68 14.60
CA TYR A 148 -0.24 0.02 15.41
C TYR A 148 -0.27 -1.51 15.34
N VAL A 149 -1.35 -2.15 14.87
CA VAL A 149 -1.32 -3.61 14.60
C VAL A 149 -0.35 -4.01 13.47
N VAL A 150 0.03 -3.07 12.60
CA VAL A 150 1.01 -3.32 11.53
C VAL A 150 2.44 -3.36 12.07
N VAL A 151 2.74 -2.57 13.11
CA VAL A 151 4.12 -2.32 13.59
C VAL A 151 4.85 -3.61 13.98
N PRO A 152 4.30 -4.53 14.81
CA PRO A 152 5.03 -5.76 15.16
C PRO A 152 5.32 -6.67 13.97
N VAL A 153 4.45 -6.66 12.95
CA VAL A 153 4.65 -7.46 11.73
C VAL A 153 5.71 -6.81 10.85
N LEU A 154 5.66 -5.49 10.66
CA LEU A 154 6.67 -4.70 9.97
C LEU A 154 8.06 -4.93 10.57
N GLU A 155 8.18 -4.86 11.89
CA GLU A 155 9.44 -5.08 12.60
C GLU A 155 10.01 -6.50 12.37
N ARG A 156 9.14 -7.49 12.15
CA ARG A 156 9.53 -8.88 11.97
C ARG A 156 10.00 -9.19 10.55
N VAL A 157 9.40 -8.57 9.53
CA VAL A 157 9.58 -8.96 8.12
C VAL A 157 10.16 -7.88 7.22
N ALA A 158 10.32 -6.65 7.72
CA ALA A 158 10.76 -5.53 6.90
C ALA A 158 11.70 -4.54 7.62
N ASN A 159 12.06 -4.73 8.89
CA ASN A 159 13.06 -3.86 9.55
C ASN A 159 14.47 -3.95 8.92
N ASP A 160 14.73 -4.99 8.13
CA ASP A 160 15.94 -5.21 7.36
C ASP A 160 15.92 -4.53 5.98
N THR A 161 14.82 -3.88 5.60
CA THR A 161 14.72 -3.15 4.31
C THR A 161 15.61 -1.90 4.31
N ASP A 162 16.10 -1.51 3.13
CA ASP A 162 16.98 -0.34 2.95
C ASP A 162 16.26 0.98 3.27
N PHE A 163 14.96 1.04 2.96
CA PHE A 163 14.09 2.17 3.27
C PHE A 163 12.61 1.79 3.17
N ALA A 164 11.73 2.67 3.65
CA ALA A 164 10.29 2.51 3.48
C ALA A 164 9.69 3.68 2.69
N VAL A 165 8.52 3.44 2.11
CA VAL A 165 7.68 4.46 1.49
C VAL A 165 6.27 4.39 2.08
N LEU A 166 5.77 5.53 2.56
CA LEU A 166 4.36 5.71 2.90
C LEU A 166 3.61 6.14 1.63
N CYS A 167 2.75 5.27 1.14
CA CYS A 167 2.04 5.43 -0.12
C CYS A 167 0.65 6.03 0.13
N SER A 168 0.56 7.35 0.17
CA SER A 168 -0.67 8.13 0.46
C SER A 168 -1.05 8.22 1.94
N ASP A 169 -1.87 9.23 2.24
CA ASP A 169 -2.55 9.50 3.51
C ASP A 169 -1.74 9.14 4.76
N VAL A 170 -0.63 9.87 4.94
CA VAL A 170 0.26 9.69 6.09
C VAL A 170 -0.41 10.15 7.39
N VAL A 171 -1.50 10.90 7.29
CA VAL A 171 -2.19 11.51 8.42
C VAL A 171 -3.71 11.53 8.24
N TYR A 172 -4.43 11.08 9.27
CA TYR A 172 -5.89 11.25 9.39
C TYR A 172 -6.28 12.03 10.65
N PRO A 173 -7.41 12.76 10.62
CA PRO A 173 -8.33 12.95 9.48
C PRO A 173 -7.93 14.06 8.52
N ALA A 174 -6.97 14.89 8.91
CA ALA A 174 -6.50 16.02 8.14
C ALA A 174 -5.08 16.37 8.59
N GLY A 175 -4.28 16.88 7.66
CA GLY A 175 -2.91 17.33 7.93
C GLY A 175 -2.80 18.35 9.07
N GLY A 176 -1.56 18.58 9.48
CA GLY A 176 -1.16 19.54 10.49
C GLY A 176 0.13 19.06 11.14
N VAL A 177 1.11 19.95 11.31
CA VAL A 177 2.47 19.58 11.77
C VAL A 177 2.45 18.66 12.99
N ARG A 178 1.73 19.04 14.05
CA ARG A 178 1.64 18.25 15.29
C ARG A 178 1.00 16.87 15.13
N ALA A 179 0.15 16.68 14.12
CA ALA A 179 -0.50 15.38 13.90
C ALA A 179 0.52 14.30 13.51
N TYR A 180 1.59 14.65 12.80
CA TYR A 180 2.62 13.69 12.38
C TYR A 180 3.36 13.07 13.57
N ALA A 181 3.35 13.70 14.76
CA ALA A 181 3.94 13.11 15.96
C ALA A 181 3.37 11.71 16.25
N ASP A 182 2.05 11.60 16.32
CA ASP A 182 1.35 10.35 16.66
C ASP A 182 0.99 9.51 15.42
N ARG A 183 1.01 10.09 14.22
CA ARG A 183 0.64 9.39 12.96
C ARG A 183 1.84 8.88 12.15
N PHE A 184 3.02 9.43 12.37
CA PHE A 184 4.24 9.05 11.62
C PHE A 184 5.43 8.80 12.54
N TYR A 185 5.85 9.79 13.33
CA TYR A 185 7.09 9.69 14.09
C TYR A 185 7.06 8.61 15.16
N ARG A 186 5.99 8.58 15.98
CA ARG A 186 5.84 7.63 17.08
C ARG A 186 5.54 6.19 16.65
N PRO A 187 4.62 5.90 15.70
CA PRO A 187 4.33 4.53 15.28
C PRO A 187 5.54 3.83 14.67
N TYR A 188 6.42 4.59 14.00
CA TYR A 188 7.57 4.05 13.29
C TYR A 188 8.90 4.32 14.00
N ALA A 189 8.92 4.69 15.28
CA ALA A 189 10.15 4.97 16.02
C ALA A 189 11.20 3.84 15.90
N GLY A 190 10.75 2.58 15.88
CA GLY A 190 11.60 1.40 15.78
C GLY A 190 12.11 1.03 14.38
N TYR A 191 11.62 1.67 13.31
CA TYR A 191 12.06 1.35 11.94
C TYR A 191 13.42 2.05 11.66
N PRO A 192 14.51 1.31 11.38
CA PRO A 192 15.87 1.86 11.45
C PRO A 192 16.28 2.72 10.24
N GLY A 193 15.66 2.50 9.08
CA GLY A 193 15.97 3.16 7.83
C GLY A 193 15.20 4.46 7.59
N PRO A 194 15.52 5.19 6.50
CA PRO A 194 14.76 6.36 6.09
C PRO A 194 13.37 5.98 5.61
N ILE A 195 12.42 6.88 5.83
CA ILE A 195 11.04 6.73 5.35
C ILE A 195 10.73 7.91 4.44
N TYR A 196 10.40 7.62 3.19
CA TYR A 196 9.85 8.58 2.23
C TYR A 196 8.33 8.50 2.23
N ALA A 197 7.67 9.49 1.67
CA ALA A 197 6.23 9.48 1.54
C ALA A 197 5.77 10.20 0.27
N LEU A 198 4.57 9.87 -0.17
CA LEU A 198 3.80 10.70 -1.09
C LEU A 198 2.51 11.13 -0.40
N PRO A 199 2.08 12.40 -0.54
CA PRO A 199 0.91 12.90 0.17
C PRO A 199 -0.38 12.37 -0.48
N GLY A 200 -1.36 12.06 0.36
CA GLY A 200 -2.74 11.84 -0.06
C GLY A 200 -3.61 13.08 0.13
N ASN A 201 -4.90 12.95 -0.17
CA ASN A 201 -5.84 14.06 -0.01
C ASN A 201 -5.98 14.51 1.45
N HIS A 202 -5.79 13.61 2.42
CA HIS A 202 -5.87 13.98 3.83
C HIS A 202 -4.69 14.85 4.29
N ASP A 203 -3.50 14.65 3.70
CA ASP A 203 -2.34 15.53 3.90
C ASP A 203 -2.62 16.95 3.36
N TRP A 204 -3.32 17.05 2.23
CA TRP A 204 -3.65 18.32 1.57
C TRP A 204 -4.71 19.17 2.28
N TYR A 205 -5.49 18.62 3.22
CA TYR A 205 -6.51 19.39 3.96
C TYR A 205 -5.95 20.49 4.88
N ASP A 206 -4.64 20.57 5.06
CA ASP A 206 -3.98 21.70 5.73
C ASP A 206 -3.21 22.62 4.78
N GLY A 207 -3.28 22.39 3.45
CA GLY A 207 -2.44 23.03 2.44
C GLY A 207 -1.02 22.46 2.38
N LEU A 208 -0.87 21.18 2.75
CA LEU A 208 0.36 20.38 2.76
C LEU A 208 1.43 20.82 3.79
N SER A 209 1.07 21.69 4.73
CA SER A 209 2.03 22.27 5.68
C SER A 209 2.67 21.22 6.58
N GLY A 210 1.87 20.28 7.10
CA GLY A 210 2.36 19.20 7.94
C GLY A 210 3.32 18.29 7.18
N PHE A 211 2.93 17.84 5.99
CA PHE A 211 3.76 16.98 5.13
C PHE A 211 5.09 17.63 4.78
N MET A 212 5.07 18.88 4.31
CA MET A 212 6.28 19.60 3.92
C MET A 212 7.23 19.81 5.11
N THR A 213 6.71 19.97 6.33
CA THR A 213 7.52 20.06 7.56
C THR A 213 8.09 18.70 7.97
N ALA A 214 7.30 17.63 7.82
CA ALA A 214 7.66 16.29 8.25
C ALA A 214 8.67 15.60 7.33
N PHE A 215 8.58 15.80 6.01
CA PHE A 215 9.38 15.08 5.02
C PHE A 215 10.32 15.97 4.18
N CYS A 216 9.95 17.24 3.95
CA CYS A 216 10.67 18.13 3.03
C CYS A 216 11.42 19.28 3.76
N ASP A 217 11.61 19.17 5.08
CA ASP A 217 12.31 20.14 5.92
C ASP A 217 11.82 21.60 5.83
N ALA A 218 10.55 21.81 5.45
CA ALA A 218 9.96 23.14 5.49
C ALA A 218 9.88 23.64 6.96
N PRO A 219 10.21 24.92 7.23
CA PRO A 219 10.08 25.46 8.59
C PRO A 219 8.62 25.40 9.08
N PRO A 220 8.37 25.02 10.35
CA PRO A 220 6.99 24.91 10.87
C PRO A 220 6.22 26.24 10.86
N ALA A 221 6.94 27.36 10.91
CA ALA A 221 6.37 28.70 10.86
C ALA A 221 5.96 29.15 9.44
N ALA A 222 6.36 28.42 8.39
CA ALA A 222 6.06 28.77 6.99
C ALA A 222 4.55 28.80 6.74
N GLY A 223 3.82 27.83 7.30
CA GLY A 223 2.41 27.60 7.07
C GLY A 223 2.07 27.34 5.60
N ALA A 224 0.84 26.91 5.34
CA ALA A 224 0.38 26.67 3.98
C ALA A 224 0.44 27.93 3.10
N PRO A 225 0.89 27.80 1.84
CA PRO A 225 0.74 28.83 0.83
C PRO A 225 -0.71 29.29 0.72
N SER A 226 -0.90 30.60 0.61
CA SER A 226 -2.23 31.15 0.38
C SER A 226 -2.76 30.62 -0.96
N PRO A 227 -3.98 30.04 -1.00
CA PRO A 227 -4.62 29.68 -2.25
C PRO A 227 -4.57 30.85 -3.24
N ALA A 228 -4.20 30.59 -4.50
CA ALA A 228 -4.29 31.61 -5.53
C ALA A 228 -5.73 32.17 -5.59
N ALA A 229 -5.82 33.49 -5.58
CA ALA A 229 -7.06 34.24 -5.48
C ALA A 229 -7.79 34.33 -6.83
N GLY A 230 -8.18 33.19 -7.40
CA GLY A 230 -9.01 33.14 -8.60
C GLY A 230 -10.50 33.33 -8.30
N GLY A 231 -11.21 34.01 -9.20
CA GLY A 231 -12.68 34.10 -9.20
C GLY A 231 -13.31 35.30 -8.47
N PRO A 232 -14.65 35.40 -8.47
CA PRO A 232 -15.38 36.52 -7.89
C PRO A 232 -15.06 36.78 -6.41
N TRP A 233 -15.10 38.04 -5.99
CA TRP A 233 -14.75 38.46 -4.62
C TRP A 233 -15.51 37.70 -3.51
N TRP A 234 -16.77 37.32 -3.75
CA TRP A 234 -17.59 36.57 -2.80
C TRP A 234 -17.11 35.12 -2.62
N ARG A 235 -16.62 34.47 -3.69
CA ARG A 235 -15.98 33.13 -3.60
C ARG A 235 -14.70 33.21 -2.80
N ARG A 236 -13.92 34.26 -2.99
CA ARG A 236 -12.68 34.51 -2.23
C ARG A 236 -12.98 34.72 -0.74
N LEU A 237 -14.00 35.51 -0.41
CA LEU A 237 -14.42 35.76 0.97
C LEU A 237 -14.89 34.47 1.67
N LEU A 238 -15.79 33.71 1.01
CA LEU A 238 -16.29 32.44 1.57
C LEU A 238 -15.18 31.40 1.72
N ARG A 239 -14.27 31.29 0.73
CA ARG A 239 -13.09 30.43 0.85
C ARG A 239 -12.23 30.85 2.04
N GLY A 240 -11.93 32.13 2.21
CA GLY A 240 -11.12 32.64 3.32
C GLY A 240 -11.71 32.36 4.72
N LEU A 241 -13.03 32.23 4.81
CA LEU A 241 -13.78 31.92 6.05
C LEU A 241 -13.94 30.42 6.30
N LEU A 242 -14.25 29.65 5.27
CA LEU A 242 -14.62 28.23 5.40
C LEU A 242 -13.42 27.29 5.24
N TRP A 243 -12.38 27.70 4.51
CA TRP A 243 -11.19 26.87 4.28
C TRP A 243 -10.43 26.65 5.59
N ARG A 244 -10.19 25.39 5.93
CA ARG A 244 -9.39 25.02 7.10
C ARG A 244 -7.95 25.50 6.89
N ARG A 245 -7.43 26.23 7.87
CA ARG A 245 -6.01 26.62 7.94
C ARG A 245 -5.24 25.60 8.77
N ALA A 246 -3.99 25.34 8.38
CA ALA A 246 -3.08 24.54 9.20
C ALA A 246 -2.98 25.14 10.61
N PRO A 247 -3.11 24.32 11.67
CA PRO A 247 -2.70 24.72 13.01
C PRO A 247 -1.23 25.16 12.98
N LYS A 248 -0.91 26.24 13.68
CA LYS A 248 0.49 26.68 13.82
C LYS A 248 1.26 25.69 14.69
N ALA A 249 2.52 25.47 14.35
CA ALA A 249 3.47 24.72 15.17
C ALA A 249 4.74 25.54 15.41
N THR A 250 5.40 25.30 16.53
CA THR A 250 6.69 25.88 16.89
C THR A 250 7.83 24.98 16.44
N ALA A 251 9.07 25.50 16.48
CA ALA A 251 10.25 24.67 16.28
C ALA A 251 10.41 23.60 17.39
N GLU A 252 9.95 23.89 18.61
CA GLU A 252 9.92 22.95 19.73
C GLU A 252 8.96 21.79 19.47
N ASP A 253 7.74 22.06 18.98
CA ASP A 253 6.80 21.00 18.57
C ASP A 253 7.44 20.05 17.54
N VAL A 254 8.21 20.62 16.59
CA VAL A 254 8.91 19.83 15.56
C VAL A 254 10.09 19.04 16.14
N ALA A 255 10.83 19.61 17.08
CA ALA A 255 11.90 18.89 17.77
C ALA A 255 11.35 17.71 18.58
N GLU A 256 10.24 17.90 19.30
CA GLU A 256 9.57 16.84 20.08
C GLU A 256 9.06 15.70 19.20
N MET A 257 8.44 15.99 18.04
CA MET A 257 8.02 14.93 17.12
C MET A 257 9.23 14.21 16.51
N ARG A 258 10.28 14.95 16.10
CA ARG A 258 11.48 14.38 15.48
C ARG A 258 12.29 13.52 16.44
N TRP A 259 12.22 13.78 17.74
CA TRP A 259 12.91 13.00 18.78
C TRP A 259 12.61 11.49 18.72
N TRP A 260 11.41 11.08 18.29
CA TRP A 260 11.08 9.66 18.13
C TRP A 260 11.86 8.96 17.00
N ARG A 261 12.40 9.73 16.05
CA ARG A 261 13.15 9.24 14.88
C ARG A 261 14.36 10.15 14.58
N ASP A 262 15.20 10.38 15.58
CA ASP A 262 16.33 11.32 15.50
C ASP A 262 17.66 10.67 15.06
N ALA A 263 17.70 9.35 14.87
CA ALA A 263 18.89 8.65 14.41
C ALA A 263 19.29 9.10 12.99
N GLU A 264 20.60 9.22 12.74
CA GLU A 264 21.13 9.62 11.43
C GLU A 264 20.71 8.65 10.31
N SER A 265 20.65 7.34 10.60
CA SER A 265 20.21 6.32 9.64
C SER A 265 18.75 6.48 9.20
N GLN A 266 17.92 7.15 10.01
CA GLN A 266 16.50 7.36 9.75
C GLN A 266 16.22 8.61 8.90
N GLN A 267 17.22 9.46 8.66
CA GLN A 267 17.04 10.70 7.90
C GLN A 267 17.12 10.42 6.39
N GLY A 268 16.07 10.77 5.64
CA GLY A 268 15.91 10.47 4.20
C GLY A 268 16.30 11.60 3.24
N GLY A 269 15.89 12.83 3.57
CA GLY A 269 16.09 14.03 2.73
C GLY A 269 15.19 14.04 1.48
N GLN A 270 13.87 14.12 1.66
CA GLN A 270 12.93 14.10 0.54
C GLN A 270 12.88 15.48 -0.17
N PRO A 271 13.07 15.54 -1.50
CA PRO A 271 13.26 16.81 -2.21
C PRO A 271 11.98 17.57 -2.55
N GLY A 272 10.80 17.02 -2.22
CA GLY A 272 9.50 17.62 -2.53
C GLY A 272 8.33 16.68 -2.26
N PRO A 273 7.08 17.14 -2.49
CA PRO A 273 5.87 16.33 -2.32
C PRO A 273 5.75 15.19 -3.33
N TYR A 274 6.43 15.32 -4.47
CA TYR A 274 6.70 14.24 -5.42
C TYR A 274 8.21 14.14 -5.61
N CYS A 275 8.70 12.93 -5.90
CA CYS A 275 10.11 12.67 -6.15
C CYS A 275 10.32 11.35 -6.89
N ALA A 276 11.54 11.13 -7.37
CA ALA A 276 11.97 9.83 -7.86
C ALA A 276 13.10 9.31 -6.96
N ILE A 277 13.16 8.01 -6.74
CA ILE A 277 14.21 7.36 -5.97
C ILE A 277 14.92 6.39 -6.90
N ASP A 278 16.20 6.63 -7.17
CA ASP A 278 17.07 5.66 -7.80
C ASP A 278 17.47 4.61 -6.76
N ALA A 279 16.74 3.50 -6.79
CA ALA A 279 16.84 2.39 -5.86
C ALA A 279 17.58 1.25 -6.56
N GLY A 280 18.87 1.47 -6.84
CA GLY A 280 19.74 0.51 -7.53
C GLY A 280 19.16 0.01 -8.86
N PRO A 281 18.70 -1.25 -8.92
CA PRO A 281 18.18 -1.86 -10.16
C PRO A 281 16.87 -1.27 -10.67
N VAL A 282 16.09 -0.60 -9.82
CA VAL A 282 14.79 -0.01 -10.18
C VAL A 282 14.74 1.49 -9.86
N ARG A 283 13.86 2.21 -10.53
CA ARG A 283 13.46 3.58 -10.12
C ARG A 283 12.05 3.55 -9.56
N LEU A 284 11.89 4.09 -8.34
CA LEU A 284 10.57 4.36 -7.77
C LEU A 284 10.17 5.78 -8.15
N VAL A 285 8.99 5.97 -8.71
CA VAL A 285 8.46 7.29 -9.10
C VAL A 285 7.26 7.59 -8.22
N LEU A 286 7.37 8.59 -7.34
CA LEU A 286 6.35 8.96 -6.37
C LEU A 286 5.64 10.23 -6.88
N ILE A 287 4.35 10.10 -7.20
CA ILE A 287 3.53 11.24 -7.67
C ILE A 287 2.59 11.75 -6.59
N ASP A 288 2.37 13.05 -6.58
CA ASP A 288 1.42 13.75 -5.73
C ASP A 288 0.15 14.05 -6.52
N THR A 289 -0.93 13.34 -6.20
CA THR A 289 -2.22 13.42 -6.89
C THR A 289 -3.16 14.48 -6.31
N GLY A 290 -2.74 15.23 -5.31
CA GLY A 290 -3.54 16.32 -4.75
C GLY A 290 -4.88 15.89 -4.15
N LEU A 291 -5.88 16.78 -4.21
CA LEU A 291 -7.22 16.55 -3.67
C LEU A 291 -8.17 15.87 -4.66
N ASP A 292 -7.95 15.98 -5.97
CA ASP A 292 -8.89 15.51 -7.00
C ASP A 292 -8.28 14.54 -8.03
N GLY A 293 -6.99 14.20 -7.93
CA GLY A 293 -6.35 13.15 -8.74
C GLY A 293 -5.62 13.64 -9.99
N HIS A 294 -5.64 14.94 -10.29
CA HIS A 294 -4.99 15.48 -11.48
C HIS A 294 -3.51 15.82 -11.26
N ILE A 295 -2.74 15.83 -12.36
CA ILE A 295 -1.32 16.19 -12.36
C ILE A 295 -1.13 17.53 -13.08
N ASP A 296 -0.62 18.53 -12.36
CA ASP A 296 -0.34 19.86 -12.91
C ASP A 296 0.81 19.85 -13.93
N ARG A 297 0.93 20.93 -14.72
CA ARG A 297 1.98 21.09 -15.75
C ARG A 297 3.40 20.77 -15.28
N ASP A 298 3.81 21.28 -14.13
CA ASP A 298 5.20 21.19 -13.69
C ASP A 298 5.53 19.75 -13.30
N GLN A 299 4.61 19.09 -12.57
CA GLN A 299 4.74 17.67 -12.25
C GLN A 299 4.57 16.79 -13.50
N ALA A 300 3.76 17.19 -14.48
CA ALA A 300 3.59 16.47 -15.74
C ALA A 300 4.88 16.45 -16.57
N ASP A 301 5.53 17.60 -16.73
CA ASP A 301 6.79 17.71 -17.45
C ASP A 301 7.89 16.94 -16.73
N TRP A 302 7.95 17.06 -15.39
CA TRP A 302 8.84 16.26 -14.55
C TRP A 302 8.58 14.75 -14.70
N LEU A 303 7.32 14.31 -14.64
CA LEU A 303 6.96 12.89 -14.72
C LEU A 303 7.39 12.29 -16.05
N ARG A 304 7.18 13.00 -17.17
CA ARG A 304 7.64 12.56 -18.49
C ARG A 304 9.17 12.46 -18.55
N GLU A 305 9.88 13.41 -17.96
CA GLU A 305 11.35 13.41 -17.90
C GLU A 305 11.89 12.22 -17.09
N VAL A 306 11.41 12.02 -15.84
CA VAL A 306 11.93 10.94 -14.98
C VAL A 306 11.50 9.54 -15.41
N SER A 307 10.42 9.45 -16.19
CA SER A 307 9.90 8.20 -16.76
C SER A 307 10.69 7.71 -17.97
N ALA A 308 11.44 8.60 -18.64
CA ALA A 308 12.22 8.23 -19.82
C ALA A 308 13.37 7.25 -19.48
N GLY A 309 13.78 6.48 -20.49
CA GLY A 309 14.95 5.60 -20.45
C GLY A 309 14.66 4.17 -19.97
N ASP A 310 15.67 3.31 -20.04
CA ASP A 310 15.48 1.85 -20.04
C ASP A 310 15.41 1.21 -18.64
N ARG A 311 15.76 1.96 -17.58
CA ARG A 311 15.71 1.44 -16.21
C ARG A 311 14.26 1.05 -15.87
N PRO A 312 14.01 -0.15 -15.33
CA PRO A 312 12.66 -0.55 -14.91
C PRO A 312 12.13 0.36 -13.81
N LYS A 313 10.83 0.66 -13.87
CA LYS A 313 10.20 1.65 -12.98
C LYS A 313 8.98 1.08 -12.27
N ILE A 314 8.77 1.55 -11.06
CA ILE A 314 7.55 1.29 -10.28
C ILE A 314 6.95 2.65 -9.91
N LEU A 315 5.72 2.90 -10.35
CA LEU A 315 4.97 4.09 -9.99
C LEU A 315 4.33 3.90 -8.61
N LEU A 316 4.45 4.89 -7.73
CA LEU A 316 3.74 5.00 -6.46
C LEU A 316 2.84 6.23 -6.51
N THR A 317 1.55 6.05 -6.25
CA THR A 317 0.52 7.09 -6.46
C THR A 317 -0.45 7.18 -5.29
N GLY A 318 -0.96 8.38 -5.00
CA GLY A 318 -1.97 8.57 -3.96
C GLY A 318 -3.25 7.82 -4.27
N ARG A 319 -3.66 7.86 -5.54
CA ARG A 319 -4.85 7.17 -6.06
C ARG A 319 -4.49 6.03 -7.00
N PRO A 320 -5.05 4.84 -6.81
CA PRO A 320 -4.74 3.68 -7.64
C PRO A 320 -5.35 3.85 -9.04
N ILE A 321 -4.57 3.53 -10.08
CA ILE A 321 -5.03 3.58 -11.48
C ILE A 321 -6.09 2.52 -11.75
N TYR A 322 -5.97 1.33 -11.14
CA TYR A 322 -7.00 0.29 -11.20
C TYR A 322 -7.49 -0.04 -9.81
N SER A 323 -8.79 0.04 -9.60
CA SER A 323 -9.42 -0.34 -8.33
C SER A 323 -10.87 -0.75 -8.52
N TYR A 324 -11.31 -1.77 -7.77
CA TYR A 324 -12.66 -2.34 -7.85
C TYR A 324 -13.06 -2.74 -9.28
N ALA A 325 -12.08 -3.28 -10.01
CA ALA A 325 -12.18 -3.69 -11.39
C ALA A 325 -12.61 -2.56 -12.35
N HIS A 326 -12.18 -1.34 -12.07
CA HIS A 326 -12.35 -0.16 -12.92
C HIS A 326 -11.01 0.56 -13.05
N ARG A 327 -10.73 1.10 -14.24
CA ARG A 327 -9.67 2.08 -14.45
C ARG A 327 -10.15 3.44 -13.95
N GLN A 328 -9.34 4.09 -13.13
CA GLN A 328 -9.51 5.45 -12.67
C GLN A 328 -8.75 6.39 -13.60
N GLU A 329 -9.31 7.57 -13.86
CA GLU A 329 -8.62 8.62 -14.61
C GLU A 329 -7.67 9.39 -13.69
N SER A 330 -6.46 9.66 -14.18
CA SER A 330 -5.52 10.59 -13.57
C SER A 330 -4.99 11.50 -14.68
N PRO A 331 -5.78 12.52 -15.04
CA PRO A 331 -5.46 13.38 -16.17
C PRO A 331 -4.20 14.20 -15.91
N VAL A 332 -3.40 14.35 -16.97
CA VAL A 332 -2.13 15.08 -16.94
C VAL A 332 -2.27 16.37 -17.72
N GLU A 333 -1.92 17.50 -17.12
CA GLU A 333 -1.93 18.78 -17.83
C GLU A 333 -0.94 18.74 -19.02
N GLY A 334 -1.38 19.27 -20.16
CA GLY A 334 -0.65 19.12 -21.41
C GLY A 334 -1.04 17.92 -22.25
N GLY A 335 -1.98 17.10 -21.76
CA GLY A 335 -2.59 16.02 -22.51
C GLY A 335 -2.19 14.65 -21.99
N GLY A 336 -3.14 13.72 -22.13
CA GLY A 336 -3.02 12.34 -21.71
C GLY A 336 -3.37 12.10 -20.25
N ASP A 337 -2.95 10.93 -19.78
CA ASP A 337 -3.23 10.39 -18.45
C ASP A 337 -1.96 9.72 -17.92
N VAL A 338 -1.81 9.63 -16.59
CA VAL A 338 -0.68 8.94 -15.96
C VAL A 338 -0.55 7.50 -16.47
N ASP A 339 -1.67 6.82 -16.71
CA ASP A 339 -1.67 5.46 -17.25
C ASP A 339 -1.09 5.38 -18.68
N GLU A 340 -1.25 6.41 -19.50
CA GLU A 340 -0.62 6.46 -20.83
C GLU A 340 0.90 6.56 -20.72
N ILE A 341 1.43 7.30 -19.73
CA ILE A 341 2.86 7.36 -19.43
C ILE A 341 3.36 6.00 -18.91
N VAL A 342 2.61 5.37 -18.01
CA VAL A 342 2.97 4.05 -17.45
C VAL A 342 2.99 2.97 -18.52
N THR A 343 2.01 2.97 -19.42
CA THR A 343 1.85 1.94 -20.45
C THR A 343 2.69 2.18 -21.69
N ASP A 344 3.35 3.33 -21.85
CA ASP A 344 4.30 3.56 -22.93
C ASP A 344 5.51 2.58 -22.81
N PRO A 345 5.81 1.77 -23.84
CA PRO A 345 6.97 0.86 -23.82
C PRO A 345 8.30 1.56 -23.60
N ALA A 346 8.45 2.82 -24.01
CA ALA A 346 9.68 3.59 -23.82
C ALA A 346 9.95 3.96 -22.34
N ASN A 347 8.96 3.81 -21.45
CA ASN A 347 9.10 4.20 -20.05
C ASN A 347 9.40 3.02 -19.11
N HIS A 348 9.29 1.78 -19.58
CA HIS A 348 9.69 0.57 -18.85
C HIS A 348 9.10 0.41 -17.43
N TYR A 349 7.86 0.87 -17.20
CA TYR A 349 7.15 0.56 -15.96
C TYR A 349 6.79 -0.92 -15.90
N VAL A 350 6.98 -1.53 -14.72
CA VAL A 350 6.65 -2.94 -14.45
C VAL A 350 5.53 -3.09 -13.43
N ALA A 351 5.30 -2.06 -12.61
CA ALA A 351 4.22 -2.01 -11.64
C ALA A 351 3.76 -0.57 -11.33
N CYS A 352 2.53 -0.44 -10.87
CA CYS A 352 1.95 0.77 -10.30
C CYS A 352 1.26 0.42 -8.98
N ILE A 353 1.59 1.10 -7.90
CA ILE A 353 1.05 0.86 -6.55
C ILE A 353 0.34 2.13 -6.08
N GLY A 354 -0.93 2.01 -5.70
CA GLY A 354 -1.72 3.11 -5.16
C GLY A 354 -2.23 2.88 -3.74
N GLY A 355 -2.43 3.98 -3.00
CA GLY A 355 -3.14 4.01 -1.71
C GLY A 355 -4.65 4.20 -1.87
N ASP A 356 -5.27 5.04 -1.02
CA ASP A 356 -6.69 5.49 -0.98
C ASP A 356 -7.71 4.40 -0.62
N ASP A 357 -7.61 3.25 -1.25
CA ASP A 357 -8.45 2.11 -0.95
C ASP A 357 -7.83 1.24 0.14
N HIS A 358 -8.50 1.21 1.29
CA HIS A 358 -7.99 0.55 2.50
C HIS A 358 -8.14 -0.97 2.50
N ASN A 359 -7.57 -1.61 1.49
CA ASN A 359 -7.44 -3.05 1.33
C ASN A 359 -6.24 -3.33 0.40
N TYR A 360 -6.07 -4.61 0.04
CA TYR A 360 -5.14 -5.02 -0.99
C TYR A 360 -5.88 -5.49 -2.24
N GLN A 361 -5.43 -5.07 -3.42
CA GLN A 361 -5.88 -5.58 -4.72
C GLN A 361 -4.67 -5.71 -5.65
N ARG A 362 -4.62 -6.74 -6.49
CA ARG A 362 -3.60 -6.89 -7.53
C ARG A 362 -4.22 -7.31 -8.85
N TYR A 363 -3.99 -6.49 -9.86
CA TYR A 363 -4.45 -6.66 -11.24
C TYR A 363 -3.23 -6.85 -12.15
N PRO A 364 -2.93 -8.08 -12.61
CA PRO A 364 -1.92 -8.30 -13.64
C PRO A 364 -2.52 -7.88 -15.00
N VAL A 365 -2.23 -6.66 -15.46
CA VAL A 365 -2.80 -6.11 -16.70
C VAL A 365 -1.89 -6.45 -17.88
N ARG A 366 -2.37 -7.28 -18.80
CA ARG A 366 -1.71 -7.58 -20.08
C ARG A 366 -1.90 -6.43 -21.06
N LEU A 367 -0.79 -5.85 -21.51
CA LEU A 367 -0.74 -4.80 -22.52
C LEU A 367 -0.72 -5.38 -23.94
N ARG A 368 -1.04 -4.53 -24.92
CA ARG A 368 -1.07 -4.91 -26.35
C ARG A 368 0.30 -5.29 -26.91
N ASP A 369 1.36 -4.75 -26.33
CA ASP A 369 2.75 -5.06 -26.70
C ASP A 369 3.29 -6.33 -26.03
N GLY A 370 2.44 -7.06 -25.30
CA GLY A 370 2.78 -8.33 -24.66
C GLY A 370 3.27 -8.20 -23.22
N ARG A 371 3.67 -7.00 -22.76
CA ARG A 371 4.09 -6.77 -21.37
C ARG A 371 2.93 -6.98 -20.40
N THR A 372 3.26 -7.33 -19.16
CA THR A 372 2.30 -7.32 -18.05
C THR A 372 2.75 -6.28 -17.02
N ILE A 373 1.88 -5.34 -16.68
CA ILE A 373 2.12 -4.40 -15.57
C ILE A 373 1.26 -4.86 -14.38
N GLN A 374 1.88 -4.95 -13.19
CA GLN A 374 1.12 -5.18 -11.97
C GLN A 374 0.52 -3.87 -11.48
N TYR A 375 -0.79 -3.73 -11.50
CA TYR A 375 -1.48 -2.62 -10.83
C TYR A 375 -1.94 -3.09 -9.46
N LEU A 376 -1.49 -2.42 -8.41
CA LEU A 376 -1.77 -2.76 -7.03
C LEU A 376 -2.50 -1.63 -6.31
N VAL A 377 -3.43 -2.02 -5.45
CA VAL A 377 -3.96 -1.22 -4.36
C VAL A 377 -3.32 -1.74 -3.08
N ALA A 378 -2.74 -0.86 -2.27
CA ALA A 378 -1.98 -1.19 -1.07
C ALA A 378 -2.29 -0.28 0.12
N GLY A 379 -3.50 0.26 0.24
CA GLY A 379 -3.91 1.19 1.30
C GLY A 379 -4.23 0.55 2.66
N GLY A 380 -3.84 -0.70 2.88
CA GLY A 380 -4.26 -1.50 4.01
C GLY A 380 -3.51 -1.27 5.32
N SER A 381 -2.63 -0.26 5.45
CA SER A 381 -1.64 -0.22 6.54
C SER A 381 -2.07 0.55 7.80
N GLY A 382 -3.30 1.05 7.87
CA GLY A 382 -3.84 1.64 9.08
C GLY A 382 -5.32 1.96 8.99
N ALA A 383 -5.71 2.76 8.00
CA ALA A 383 -7.07 3.28 7.91
C ALA A 383 -8.18 2.23 7.85
N TYR A 384 -9.41 2.60 8.23
CA TYR A 384 -10.59 1.71 8.25
C TYR A 384 -10.71 0.82 7.02
N LEU A 385 -11.17 -0.42 7.15
CA LEU A 385 -11.22 -1.37 6.03
C LEU A 385 -12.20 -0.95 4.92
N SER A 386 -11.76 -0.99 3.65
CA SER A 386 -12.61 -0.88 2.47
C SER A 386 -13.04 -2.26 1.96
N ALA A 387 -14.33 -2.46 1.67
CA ALA A 387 -14.88 -3.79 1.39
C ALA A 387 -14.48 -4.40 0.05
N THR A 388 -13.74 -5.50 0.06
CA THR A 388 -13.42 -6.27 -1.16
C THR A 388 -14.60 -7.10 -1.67
N HIS A 389 -15.62 -7.40 -0.84
CA HIS A 389 -16.81 -8.15 -1.29
C HIS A 389 -17.69 -7.42 -2.31
N GLN A 390 -17.44 -6.12 -2.54
CA GLN A 390 -18.08 -5.33 -3.58
C GLN A 390 -17.34 -5.40 -4.93
N ILE A 391 -16.10 -5.90 -4.95
CA ILE A 391 -15.35 -6.09 -6.19
C ILE A 391 -16.05 -7.18 -7.01
N PRO A 392 -16.55 -6.89 -8.21
CA PRO A 392 -17.23 -7.89 -9.03
C PRO A 392 -16.24 -8.91 -9.60
N ASN A 393 -16.76 -9.87 -10.37
CA ASN A 393 -15.92 -10.69 -11.23
C ASN A 393 -15.15 -9.76 -12.20
N VAL A 394 -13.83 -9.90 -12.20
CA VAL A 394 -12.92 -9.05 -12.99
C VAL A 394 -12.74 -9.54 -14.43
N ASP A 395 -13.31 -10.69 -14.83
CA ASP A 395 -13.31 -11.17 -16.23
C ASP A 395 -13.94 -10.16 -17.19
N ARG A 396 -14.71 -9.18 -16.68
CA ARG A 396 -15.16 -8.01 -17.45
C ARG A 396 -14.01 -7.13 -17.97
N LEU A 397 -12.81 -7.27 -17.41
CA LEU A 397 -11.57 -6.63 -17.85
C LEU A 397 -10.77 -7.53 -18.79
N ALA A 398 -11.26 -8.73 -19.12
CA ALA A 398 -10.60 -9.62 -20.06
C ALA A 398 -10.53 -9.01 -21.48
N PRO A 399 -9.49 -9.33 -22.28
CA PRO A 399 -8.39 -10.24 -21.96
C PRO A 399 -7.26 -9.61 -21.12
N ALA A 400 -7.40 -8.34 -20.70
CA ALA A 400 -6.33 -7.63 -20.01
C ALA A 400 -6.10 -8.17 -18.59
N VAL A 401 -7.16 -8.52 -17.86
CA VAL A 401 -7.09 -9.18 -16.56
C VAL A 401 -8.11 -10.31 -16.50
N ASP A 402 -7.69 -11.47 -16.02
CA ASP A 402 -8.57 -12.59 -15.70
C ASP A 402 -8.80 -12.71 -14.17
N GLU A 403 -9.92 -13.31 -13.80
CA GLU A 403 -10.27 -13.57 -12.40
C GLU A 403 -9.39 -14.66 -11.76
N GLU A 404 -8.56 -15.36 -12.54
CA GLU A 404 -7.58 -16.32 -12.02
C GLU A 404 -6.30 -15.64 -11.53
N GLY A 405 -5.85 -14.58 -12.20
CA GLY A 405 -4.67 -13.79 -11.86
C GLY A 405 -4.95 -12.70 -10.82
N PHE A 406 -6.21 -12.29 -10.65
CA PHE A 406 -6.60 -11.29 -9.66
C PHE A 406 -6.42 -11.76 -8.20
N ARG A 407 -5.95 -10.85 -7.34
CA ARG A 407 -5.86 -11.06 -5.89
C ARG A 407 -6.48 -9.89 -5.14
N CYS A 408 -7.11 -10.16 -4.00
CA CYS A 408 -7.50 -9.14 -3.04
C CYS A 408 -7.46 -9.67 -1.61
N TYR A 409 -7.08 -8.81 -0.67
CA TYR A 409 -7.14 -9.09 0.77
C TYR A 409 -7.81 -7.95 1.52
N PRO A 410 -8.74 -8.24 2.45
CA PRO A 410 -9.27 -9.56 2.77
C PRO A 410 -9.93 -10.23 1.55
N LEU A 411 -9.99 -11.57 1.56
CA LEU A 411 -10.75 -12.29 0.52
C LEU A 411 -12.19 -11.76 0.49
N ARG A 412 -12.83 -11.77 -0.68
CA ARG A 412 -14.21 -11.26 -0.80
C ARG A 412 -15.15 -11.89 0.24
N GLY A 413 -15.00 -13.20 0.52
CA GLY A 413 -15.77 -13.89 1.58
C GLY A 413 -15.46 -13.37 2.99
N ASP A 414 -14.18 -13.16 3.32
CA ASP A 414 -13.75 -12.59 4.60
C ASP A 414 -14.28 -11.17 4.80
N SER A 415 -14.25 -10.35 3.75
CA SER A 415 -14.86 -9.03 3.76
C SER A 415 -16.35 -9.10 4.00
N LEU A 416 -17.10 -9.97 3.32
CA LEU A 416 -18.53 -10.12 3.55
C LEU A 416 -18.83 -10.53 5.00
N ALA A 417 -18.09 -11.51 5.55
CA ALA A 417 -18.24 -11.93 6.93
C ALA A 417 -17.96 -10.79 7.92
N HIS A 418 -16.88 -10.03 7.72
CA HIS A 418 -16.53 -8.87 8.55
C HIS A 418 -17.64 -7.80 8.54
N PHE A 419 -18.06 -7.36 7.36
CA PHE A 419 -19.07 -6.32 7.22
C PHE A 419 -20.45 -6.79 7.70
N SER A 420 -20.79 -8.07 7.54
CA SER A 420 -22.03 -8.64 8.07
C SER A 420 -22.15 -8.49 9.60
N ARG A 421 -21.04 -8.72 10.33
CA ARG A 421 -20.96 -8.51 11.78
C ARG A 421 -21.06 -7.04 12.13
N ARG A 422 -20.45 -6.17 11.31
CA ARG A 422 -20.50 -4.72 11.51
C ARG A 422 -21.90 -4.16 11.36
N TYR A 423 -22.62 -4.54 10.30
CA TYR A 423 -24.01 -4.15 10.11
C TYR A 423 -24.94 -4.80 11.13
N ASP A 424 -24.65 -6.02 11.59
CA ASP A 424 -25.42 -6.61 12.69
C ASP A 424 -25.30 -5.77 13.97
N ALA A 425 -24.09 -5.31 14.31
CA ALA A 425 -23.88 -4.44 15.46
C ALA A 425 -24.58 -3.08 15.30
N LEU A 426 -24.55 -2.47 14.11
CA LEU A 426 -25.09 -1.14 13.86
C LEU A 426 -26.61 -1.12 13.61
N LEU A 427 -27.10 -2.00 12.74
CA LEU A 427 -28.49 -2.03 12.26
C LEU A 427 -29.29 -3.20 12.85
N GLY A 428 -28.61 -4.31 13.15
CA GLY A 428 -29.21 -5.51 13.74
C GLY A 428 -29.29 -5.49 15.28
N PHE A 429 -28.80 -4.43 15.92
CA PHE A 429 -28.66 -4.30 17.38
C PHE A 429 -27.89 -5.47 18.03
N GLY A 430 -26.94 -6.07 17.31
CA GLY A 430 -26.09 -7.17 17.80
C GLY A 430 -26.83 -8.48 18.03
N ARG A 431 -27.98 -8.70 17.38
CA ARG A 431 -28.83 -9.89 17.58
C ARG A 431 -28.42 -11.11 16.76
N GLY A 432 -27.35 -11.03 15.96
CA GLY A 432 -26.88 -12.12 15.11
C GLY A 432 -27.82 -12.43 13.93
N ARG A 433 -28.61 -11.46 13.47
CA ARG A 433 -29.55 -11.65 12.36
C ARG A 433 -28.92 -11.40 10.99
N LEU A 434 -27.87 -10.58 10.95
CA LEU A 434 -27.11 -10.29 9.74
C LEU A 434 -25.76 -11.00 9.71
N VAL A 435 -25.33 -11.64 10.80
CA VAL A 435 -24.02 -12.30 10.87
C VAL A 435 -23.94 -13.49 9.91
N ILE A 436 -22.92 -13.48 9.07
CA ILE A 436 -22.56 -14.55 8.14
C ILE A 436 -21.21 -15.13 8.59
N SER A 437 -21.10 -16.45 8.65
CA SER A 437 -19.83 -17.11 8.98
C SER A 437 -18.80 -16.92 7.84
N PRO A 438 -17.49 -16.97 8.12
CA PRO A 438 -16.47 -16.89 7.07
C PRO A 438 -16.60 -18.00 6.00
N ASP A 439 -17.04 -19.19 6.39
CA ASP A 439 -17.21 -20.33 5.48
C ASP A 439 -18.46 -20.17 4.59
N ASP A 440 -19.59 -19.72 5.16
CA ASP A 440 -20.79 -19.41 4.38
C ASP A 440 -20.56 -18.22 3.44
N ALA A 441 -19.85 -17.19 3.92
CA ALA A 441 -19.51 -16.02 3.12
C ALA A 441 -18.61 -16.39 1.94
N THR A 442 -17.70 -17.36 2.13
CA THR A 442 -16.86 -17.90 1.05
C THR A 442 -17.73 -18.54 -0.04
N THR A 443 -18.67 -19.41 0.34
CA THR A 443 -19.60 -20.06 -0.60
C THR A 443 -20.52 -19.05 -1.30
N LEU A 444 -21.11 -18.11 -0.55
CA LEU A 444 -21.97 -17.07 -1.10
C LEU A 444 -21.24 -16.16 -2.10
N MET A 445 -19.98 -15.82 -1.83
CA MET A 445 -19.18 -15.01 -2.75
C MET A 445 -18.79 -15.77 -4.00
N ALA A 446 -18.47 -17.07 -3.89
CA ALA A 446 -18.20 -17.93 -5.05
C ALA A 446 -19.42 -18.01 -5.98
N GLU A 447 -20.61 -18.22 -5.42
CA GLU A 447 -21.87 -18.21 -6.19
C GLU A 447 -22.13 -16.85 -6.85
N ARG A 448 -21.89 -15.74 -6.13
CA ARG A 448 -22.12 -14.38 -6.63
C ARG A 448 -21.16 -13.97 -7.73
N VAL A 449 -19.87 -14.33 -7.61
CA VAL A 449 -18.82 -14.01 -8.59
C VAL A 449 -18.86 -15.00 -9.76
N GLY A 450 -19.40 -16.21 -9.55
CA GLY A 450 -19.40 -17.28 -10.53
C GLY A 450 -18.04 -17.95 -10.67
N ASN A 451 -17.32 -18.17 -9.56
CA ASN A 451 -16.00 -18.79 -9.56
C ASN A 451 -15.82 -19.87 -8.49
N SER A 452 -14.79 -20.71 -8.63
CA SER A 452 -14.34 -21.57 -7.54
C SER A 452 -13.76 -20.70 -6.42
N PRO A 453 -14.13 -20.93 -5.15
CA PRO A 453 -13.60 -20.14 -4.06
C PRO A 453 -12.09 -20.40 -3.87
N PRO A 454 -11.34 -19.41 -3.35
CA PRO A 454 -9.91 -19.56 -3.07
C PRO A 454 -9.62 -20.58 -1.96
N ARG A 455 -10.60 -20.90 -1.12
CA ARG A 455 -10.53 -21.91 -0.06
C ARG A 455 -11.88 -22.62 0.09
N ALA A 456 -11.90 -23.78 0.76
CA ALA A 456 -13.15 -24.48 1.05
C ALA A 456 -14.11 -23.60 1.87
N GLY A 457 -15.36 -23.52 1.43
CA GLY A 457 -16.46 -22.92 2.17
C GLY A 457 -17.44 -23.97 2.69
N SER A 458 -18.58 -23.53 3.21
CA SER A 458 -19.68 -24.43 3.61
C SER A 458 -20.22 -25.20 2.40
N SER A 459 -20.48 -26.50 2.56
CA SER A 459 -21.13 -27.34 1.53
C SER A 459 -22.59 -26.93 1.29
N HIS A 460 -23.23 -26.31 2.28
CA HIS A 460 -24.59 -25.82 2.18
C HIS A 460 -24.75 -24.55 3.02
N VAL A 461 -25.34 -23.51 2.44
CA VAL A 461 -25.69 -22.26 3.14
C VAL A 461 -27.20 -22.20 3.34
N ASP A 462 -27.63 -22.08 4.60
CA ASP A 462 -29.04 -22.07 4.96
C ASP A 462 -29.80 -20.82 4.46
N ALA A 463 -31.13 -20.93 4.39
CA ALA A 463 -32.00 -19.88 3.85
C ALA A 463 -31.97 -18.57 4.66
N ARG A 464 -31.74 -18.63 5.99
CA ARG A 464 -31.63 -17.43 6.83
C ARG A 464 -30.33 -16.69 6.50
N THR A 465 -29.23 -17.41 6.37
CA THR A 465 -27.91 -16.87 6.02
C THR A 465 -27.91 -16.27 4.61
N ARG A 466 -28.59 -16.92 3.64
CA ARG A 466 -28.82 -16.34 2.29
C ARG A 466 -29.59 -15.01 2.35
N ARG A 467 -30.69 -14.96 3.12
CA ARG A 467 -31.46 -13.71 3.33
C ARG A 467 -30.65 -12.63 4.04
N ALA A 468 -29.74 -12.99 4.93
CA ALA A 468 -28.82 -12.04 5.55
C ALA A 468 -27.88 -11.45 4.50
N ALA A 469 -27.32 -12.30 3.61
CA ALA A 469 -26.46 -11.86 2.52
C ALA A 469 -27.17 -10.90 1.55
N GLU A 470 -28.40 -11.20 1.15
CA GLU A 470 -29.24 -10.32 0.31
C GLU A 470 -29.42 -8.92 0.92
N ARG A 471 -29.43 -8.82 2.25
CA ARG A 471 -29.52 -7.53 2.97
C ARG A 471 -28.19 -6.84 3.13
N VAL A 472 -27.09 -7.58 3.26
CA VAL A 472 -25.75 -7.02 3.48
C VAL A 472 -25.15 -6.52 2.16
N PHE A 473 -25.30 -7.27 1.07
CA PHE A 473 -24.72 -6.93 -0.24
C PHE A 473 -25.02 -5.52 -0.77
N PRO A 474 -26.25 -4.98 -0.68
CA PRO A 474 -26.55 -3.64 -1.18
C PRO A 474 -26.09 -2.53 -0.24
N LEU A 475 -25.64 -2.85 0.97
CA LEU A 475 -25.23 -1.83 1.92
C LEU A 475 -23.90 -1.21 1.47
N PRO A 476 -23.76 0.12 1.61
CA PRO A 476 -22.54 0.79 1.17
C PRO A 476 -21.39 0.38 2.07
N ALA A 477 -20.31 -0.12 1.47
CA ALA A 477 -19.17 -0.77 2.15
C ALA A 477 -17.79 -0.20 1.71
N ARG A 478 -17.79 0.92 0.98
CA ARG A 478 -16.63 1.70 0.54
C ARG A 478 -16.97 3.19 0.60
N GLY A 479 -15.98 4.05 0.85
CA GLY A 479 -16.09 5.47 0.51
C GLY A 479 -15.94 5.63 -1.01
N SER A 480 -16.92 6.23 -1.70
CA SER A 480 -16.66 6.83 -3.00
C SER A 480 -16.41 8.33 -2.79
N ALA A 481 -15.61 8.96 -3.65
CA ALA A 481 -15.17 10.35 -3.53
C ALA A 481 -16.26 11.40 -3.15
N PRO A 482 -17.57 11.24 -3.45
CA PRO A 482 -18.60 12.16 -2.94
C PRO A 482 -19.02 11.92 -1.47
N ALA A 483 -18.70 10.78 -0.87
CA ALA A 483 -19.26 10.28 0.39
C ALA A 483 -18.22 9.70 1.39
N HIS A 484 -16.91 9.84 1.11
CA HIS A 484 -15.80 9.34 1.96
C HIS A 484 -16.03 9.65 3.45
N ASN A 485 -16.44 10.88 3.76
CA ASN A 485 -16.60 11.37 5.12
C ASN A 485 -17.77 10.73 5.89
N MET A 486 -18.91 10.41 5.25
CA MET A 486 -20.08 9.88 5.97
C MET A 486 -20.09 8.35 6.05
N MET A 487 -19.40 7.67 5.13
CA MET A 487 -19.35 6.22 5.08
C MET A 487 -18.20 5.61 5.89
N SER A 488 -17.06 6.29 6.03
CA SER A 488 -15.96 5.88 6.93
C SER A 488 -16.43 5.69 8.39
N LEU A 489 -17.45 6.45 8.81
CA LEU A 489 -18.18 6.31 10.07
C LEU A 489 -18.66 4.88 10.36
N LEU A 490 -19.10 4.18 9.32
CA LEU A 490 -19.73 2.86 9.43
C LEU A 490 -18.70 1.73 9.42
N PHE A 491 -17.49 1.97 8.88
CA PHE A 491 -16.49 0.93 8.61
C PHE A 491 -15.35 0.88 9.60
N ASP A 492 -15.11 1.98 10.31
CA ASP A 492 -14.10 2.05 11.35
C ASP A 492 -14.39 1.04 12.47
N SER A 493 -13.42 0.14 12.70
CA SER A 493 -13.48 -0.96 13.65
C SER A 493 -12.09 -1.48 13.98
N ASN A 494 -11.78 -1.54 15.27
CA ASN A 494 -10.58 -2.20 15.81
C ASN A 494 -10.84 -3.67 16.21
N ALA A 495 -11.94 -4.26 15.73
CA ALA A 495 -12.26 -5.66 15.98
C ALA A 495 -11.33 -6.59 15.18
N VAL A 496 -10.86 -7.65 15.83
CA VAL A 496 -9.98 -8.66 15.23
C VAL A 496 -10.82 -9.74 14.51
N PRO A 497 -10.44 -10.19 13.30
CA PRO A 497 -9.31 -9.71 12.49
C PRO A 497 -9.56 -8.32 11.88
N GLN A 498 -8.53 -7.48 11.93
CA GLN A 498 -8.56 -6.10 11.41
C GLN A 498 -8.22 -5.99 9.92
N PHE A 499 -7.69 -7.07 9.32
CA PHE A 499 -7.35 -7.15 7.89
C PHE A 499 -6.45 -6.04 7.37
N LYS A 500 -5.46 -5.63 8.16
CA LYS A 500 -4.42 -4.71 7.71
C LYS A 500 -3.38 -5.46 6.87
N SER A 501 -2.68 -4.73 6.02
CA SER A 501 -1.59 -5.27 5.22
C SER A 501 -0.62 -4.18 4.78
N PHE A 502 0.58 -4.61 4.37
CA PHE A 502 1.60 -3.77 3.74
C PHE A 502 2.42 -4.62 2.78
N LEU A 503 3.23 -3.96 1.94
CA LEU A 503 4.08 -4.65 0.97
C LEU A 503 5.55 -4.62 1.38
N ARG A 504 6.27 -5.67 0.99
CA ARG A 504 7.71 -5.67 0.82
C ARG A 504 8.01 -5.82 -0.67
N LEU A 505 8.82 -4.90 -1.19
CA LEU A 505 9.38 -4.93 -2.54
C LEU A 505 10.85 -5.29 -2.43
N ASP A 506 11.29 -6.33 -3.12
CA ASP A 506 12.71 -6.67 -3.26
C ASP A 506 13.06 -6.64 -4.76
N ALA A 507 14.10 -5.91 -5.16
CA ALA A 507 14.47 -5.75 -6.56
C ALA A 507 15.98 -5.91 -6.76
N GLY A 508 16.35 -6.75 -7.72
CA GLY A 508 17.71 -7.05 -8.15
C GLY A 508 17.86 -6.84 -9.67
N PRO A 509 19.03 -7.12 -10.24
CA PRO A 509 19.25 -6.93 -11.68
C PRO A 509 18.34 -7.82 -12.55
N ASP A 510 18.04 -9.03 -12.09
CA ASP A 510 17.34 -10.05 -12.89
C ASP A 510 15.99 -10.48 -12.29
N GLU A 511 15.62 -9.97 -11.12
CA GLU A 511 14.38 -10.33 -10.44
C GLU A 511 13.77 -9.16 -9.64
N ILE A 512 12.43 -9.08 -9.63
CA ILE A 512 11.65 -8.17 -8.79
C ILE A 512 10.58 -8.98 -8.07
N VAL A 513 10.45 -8.83 -6.76
CA VAL A 513 9.49 -9.55 -5.92
C VAL A 513 8.60 -8.56 -5.18
N LEU A 514 7.29 -8.74 -5.28
CA LEU A 514 6.30 -8.03 -4.49
C LEU A 514 5.62 -9.01 -3.54
N SER A 515 5.72 -8.77 -2.23
CA SER A 515 5.17 -9.61 -1.17
C SER A 515 4.18 -8.82 -0.31
N CYS A 516 2.96 -9.32 -0.12
CA CYS A 516 1.93 -8.72 0.72
C CYS A 516 1.83 -9.45 2.06
N TRP A 517 2.02 -8.73 3.16
CA TRP A 517 2.02 -9.27 4.52
C TRP A 517 0.77 -8.85 5.29
N ALA A 518 0.14 -9.78 6.00
CA ALA A 518 -1.04 -9.51 6.80
C ALA A 518 -0.70 -9.02 8.21
N ALA A 519 -1.48 -8.05 8.68
CA ALA A 519 -1.55 -7.61 10.06
C ALA A 519 -3.00 -7.74 10.56
N THR A 520 -3.31 -8.90 11.13
CA THR A 520 -4.69 -9.22 11.55
C THR A 520 -5.05 -8.69 12.94
N GLY A 521 -4.04 -8.29 13.74
CA GLY A 521 -4.20 -7.99 15.17
C GLY A 521 -4.21 -9.25 16.06
N CYS A 522 -3.85 -10.42 15.51
CA CYS A 522 -3.68 -11.66 16.27
C CYS A 522 -2.24 -11.87 16.73
N ARG A 523 -2.07 -12.30 17.98
CA ARG A 523 -0.74 -12.54 18.55
C ARG A 523 0.01 -13.65 17.83
N GLU A 524 -0.71 -14.65 17.33
CA GLU A 524 -0.13 -15.75 16.56
C GLU A 524 0.50 -15.24 15.25
N HIS A 525 -0.14 -14.26 14.62
CA HIS A 525 0.33 -13.67 13.36
C HIS A 525 1.44 -12.62 13.58
N GLU A 526 1.48 -11.95 14.73
CA GLU A 526 2.65 -11.14 15.10
C GLU A 526 3.91 -12.00 15.32
N ARG A 527 3.74 -13.18 15.92
CA ARG A 527 4.86 -14.12 16.15
C ARG A 527 5.29 -14.82 14.86
N ASN A 528 4.32 -15.20 14.04
CA ASN A 528 4.50 -15.88 12.75
C ASN A 528 3.72 -15.11 11.67
N PRO A 529 4.35 -14.07 11.07
CA PRO A 529 3.75 -13.26 10.02
C PRO A 529 3.16 -14.09 8.88
N VAL A 530 1.99 -13.66 8.39
CA VAL A 530 1.27 -14.32 7.30
C VAL A 530 1.57 -13.59 5.99
N LEU A 531 2.15 -14.30 5.03
CA LEU A 531 2.34 -13.84 3.66
C LEU A 531 1.06 -14.15 2.85
N GLU A 532 0.34 -13.12 2.43
CA GLU A 532 -0.94 -13.24 1.73
C GLU A 532 -0.78 -13.33 0.21
N ASP A 533 0.11 -12.53 -0.37
CA ASP A 533 0.42 -12.55 -1.80
C ASP A 533 1.92 -12.51 -2.03
N ARG A 534 2.35 -13.13 -3.13
CA ARG A 534 3.71 -13.01 -3.65
C ARG A 534 3.69 -13.20 -5.15
N VAL A 535 4.28 -12.24 -5.85
CA VAL A 535 4.46 -12.25 -7.30
C VAL A 535 5.89 -11.85 -7.62
N ARG A 536 6.50 -12.55 -8.57
CA ARG A 536 7.89 -12.37 -8.98
C ARG A 536 7.96 -12.05 -10.47
N ALA A 537 8.69 -11.01 -10.84
CA ALA A 537 9.12 -10.76 -12.19
C ALA A 537 10.52 -11.33 -12.38
N ILE A 538 10.75 -12.07 -13.47
CA ILE A 538 12.08 -12.48 -13.92
C ILE A 538 12.40 -11.68 -15.17
N ARG A 539 13.66 -11.24 -15.27
CA ARG A 539 14.13 -10.51 -16.44
C ARG A 539 14.38 -11.48 -17.60
N ASP A 540 13.78 -11.20 -18.75
CA ASP A 540 13.97 -11.98 -19.96
C ASP A 540 15.32 -11.64 -20.62
N PRO A 541 15.90 -12.53 -21.45
CA PRO A 541 17.13 -12.25 -22.19
C PRO A 541 17.05 -11.00 -23.08
N ASP A 542 15.85 -10.69 -23.59
CA ASP A 542 15.57 -9.51 -24.42
C ASP A 542 15.38 -8.22 -23.58
N GLY A 543 15.59 -8.29 -22.26
CA GLY A 543 15.48 -7.17 -21.33
C GLY A 543 14.07 -6.86 -20.84
N GLY A 544 13.08 -7.65 -21.27
CA GLY A 544 11.70 -7.62 -20.77
C GLY A 544 11.56 -8.21 -19.36
N TRP A 545 10.33 -8.19 -18.84
CA TRP A 545 10.00 -8.74 -17.52
C TRP A 545 8.78 -9.64 -17.61
N GLU A 546 8.94 -10.89 -17.18
CA GLU A 546 7.86 -11.87 -17.09
C GLU A 546 7.40 -12.05 -15.64
N TRP A 547 6.14 -11.71 -15.34
CA TRP A 547 5.56 -11.89 -14.02
C TRP A 547 4.98 -13.29 -13.81
N ARG A 548 5.29 -13.89 -12.67
CA ARG A 548 4.77 -15.17 -12.18
C ARG A 548 4.20 -15.00 -10.79
N SER A 549 2.95 -15.41 -10.59
CA SER A 549 2.33 -15.45 -9.26
C SER A 549 2.79 -16.70 -8.53
N GLU A 550 3.42 -16.54 -7.37
CA GLU A 550 3.78 -17.67 -6.49
C GLU A 550 2.65 -18.01 -5.54
N THR A 551 1.74 -17.06 -5.32
CA THR A 551 0.50 -17.32 -4.59
C THR A 551 -0.40 -18.21 -5.43
N PRO A 552 -0.78 -19.41 -4.94
CA PRO A 552 -1.60 -20.34 -5.67
C PRO A 552 -2.82 -19.66 -6.29
N GLY A 553 -3.17 -20.13 -7.49
CA GLY A 553 -4.46 -19.83 -8.11
C GLY A 553 -5.62 -20.32 -7.25
N ARG A 554 -6.82 -20.41 -7.84
CA ARG A 554 -7.92 -21.08 -7.14
C ARG A 554 -7.50 -22.52 -6.83
N ALA A 555 -7.99 -23.09 -5.73
CA ALA A 555 -7.88 -24.53 -5.54
C ALA A 555 -8.54 -25.19 -6.77
N THR A 556 -7.73 -25.78 -7.64
CA THR A 556 -8.24 -26.66 -8.69
C THR A 556 -8.84 -27.85 -7.94
N PRO A 557 -10.12 -28.19 -8.17
CA PRO A 557 -10.77 -29.27 -7.44
C PRO A 557 -10.04 -30.60 -7.55
#